data_AF-A0A955YSM8-F1
#
_entry.id   AF-A0A955YSM8-F1
#
_cell.length_a   1.000
_cell.length_b   1.000
_cell.length_c   1.000
_cell.angle_alpha   90.00
_cell.angle_beta   90.00
_cell.angle_gamma   90.00
#
_symmetry.space_group_name_H-M   'P 1'
#
loop_
_entity.id
_entity.type
_entity.pdbx_description
1 polymer ?
#
loop_
_entity_poly.entity_id
_entity_poly.type
_entity_poly.pdbx_seq_one_letter_code
_entity_poly.pdbx_strand_id
1 'polypeptide(L)'
;MSNPPQGRWVALDRLRAIAVLLMIQGHLFHELLDPAAQTGPWFRLHKLFHGMTAPMFLMGAGLAFGLTTYPRWETFRSGGPEHTARLRRYALIVLLGYALQLPGHSLSSLFSRSPEVWAQIVKVGPL
;
A
#
# COMPACT_ATOMS: atom_id res chain seq x y z
N MET A 1 -12.07 26.46 -15.18
CA MET A 1 -12.11 25.49 -14.06
C MET A 1 -12.60 24.17 -14.62
N SER A 2 -11.73 23.18 -14.79
CA SER A 2 -12.09 21.87 -15.37
C SER A 2 -13.01 21.13 -14.40
N ASN A 3 -14.25 20.85 -14.80
CA ASN A 3 -15.13 19.97 -14.04
C ASN A 3 -14.41 18.63 -13.81
N PRO A 4 -14.31 18.13 -12.57
CA PRO A 4 -13.74 16.82 -12.33
C PRO A 4 -14.59 15.79 -13.11
N PRO A 5 -13.95 14.79 -13.74
CA PRO A 5 -14.68 13.71 -14.40
C PRO A 5 -15.66 13.10 -13.39
N GLN A 6 -16.92 13.00 -13.79
CA GLN A 6 -18.03 12.59 -12.93
C GLN A 6 -17.69 11.26 -12.24
N GLY A 7 -17.45 11.32 -10.92
CA GLY A 7 -17.06 10.16 -10.10
C GLY A 7 -15.76 10.31 -9.29
N ARG A 8 -14.93 11.36 -9.49
CA ARG A 8 -13.70 11.55 -8.69
C ARG A 8 -13.94 12.42 -7.45
N TRP A 9 -13.72 11.84 -6.27
CA TRP A 9 -13.85 12.50 -4.98
C TRP A 9 -12.50 13.04 -4.48
N VAL A 10 -12.23 14.31 -4.76
CA VAL A 10 -10.96 14.99 -4.40
C VAL A 10 -10.68 14.91 -2.89
N ALA A 11 -11.70 14.93 -2.05
CA ALA A 11 -11.53 14.79 -0.60
C ALA A 11 -10.91 13.43 -0.21
N LEU A 12 -11.34 12.33 -0.86
CA LEU A 12 -10.77 11.01 -0.62
C LEU A 12 -9.35 10.89 -1.16
N ASP A 13 -9.06 11.55 -2.29
CA ASP A 13 -7.69 11.62 -2.82
C ASP A 13 -6.75 12.34 -1.84
N ARG A 14 -7.19 13.47 -1.27
CA ARG A 14 -6.43 14.23 -0.27
C ARG A 14 -6.25 13.44 1.03
N LEU A 15 -7.30 12.80 1.53
CA LEU A 15 -7.24 11.97 2.73
C LEU A 15 -6.17 10.87 2.58
N ARG A 16 -6.16 10.18 1.44
CA ARG A 16 -5.17 9.13 1.15
C ARG A 16 -3.75 9.70 1.05
N ALA A 17 -3.58 10.85 0.39
CA ALA A 17 -2.29 11.51 0.30
C ALA A 17 -1.75 11.89 1.70
N ILE A 18 -2.61 12.46 2.57
CA ILE A 18 -2.26 12.78 3.95
C ILE A 18 -1.90 11.51 4.73
N ALA A 19 -2.68 10.44 4.59
CA ALA A 19 -2.39 9.18 5.27
C ALA A 19 -1.01 8.60 4.86
N VAL A 20 -0.65 8.66 3.57
CA VAL A 20 0.68 8.23 3.09
C VAL A 20 1.79 9.12 3.65
N LEU A 21 1.61 10.44 3.69
CA LEU A 21 2.59 11.36 4.27
C LEU A 21 2.84 11.06 5.76
N LEU A 22 1.77 10.82 6.52
CA LEU A 22 1.87 10.42 7.93
C LEU A 22 2.49 9.03 8.10
N MET A 23 2.26 8.11 7.17
CA MET A 23 2.90 6.78 7.18
C MET A 23 4.42 6.90 6.99
N ILE A 24 4.87 7.68 6.01
CA ILE A 24 6.29 7.98 5.76
C ILE A 24 6.90 8.67 6.98
N GLN A 25 6.24 9.69 7.52
CA GLN A 25 6.69 10.38 8.73
C GLN A 25 6.87 9.40 9.89
N GLY A 26 5.88 8.55 10.17
CA GLY A 26 5.95 7.66 11.32
C GLY A 26 7.03 6.59 11.20
N HIS A 27 7.27 6.06 9.99
CA HIS A 27 8.43 5.19 9.74
C HIS A 27 9.76 5.93 9.90
N LEU A 28 9.86 7.16 9.39
CA LEU A 28 11.06 7.98 9.57
C LEU A 28 11.37 8.22 11.05
N PHE A 29 10.35 8.53 11.85
CA PHE A 29 10.49 8.70 13.30
C PHE A 29 10.81 7.39 14.02
N HIS A 30 10.37 6.24 13.52
CA HIS A 30 10.73 4.97 14.13
C HIS A 30 12.19 4.59 13.88
N GLU A 31 12.68 4.82 12.66
CA GLU A 31 14.03 4.42 12.24
C GLU A 31 15.13 5.43 12.64
N LEU A 32 14.83 6.73 12.60
CA LEU A 32 15.86 7.76 12.84
C LEU A 32 15.96 8.23 14.31
N LEU A 33 14.95 7.96 15.13
CA LEU A 33 14.92 8.46 16.50
C LEU A 33 15.67 7.51 17.43
N ASP A 34 16.55 8.06 18.26
CA ASP A 34 17.31 7.31 19.27
C ASP A 34 16.36 6.44 20.13
N PRO A 35 16.68 5.15 20.36
CA PRO A 35 15.89 4.26 21.22
C PRO A 35 15.52 4.87 22.59
N ALA A 36 16.39 5.70 23.19
CA ALA A 36 16.09 6.37 24.45
C ALA A 36 14.89 7.32 24.34
N ALA A 37 14.75 8.01 23.20
CA ALA A 37 13.64 8.92 22.92
C ALA A 37 12.32 8.19 22.58
N GLN A 38 12.37 6.89 22.27
CA GLN A 38 11.19 6.07 21.94
C GLN A 38 10.37 5.64 23.17
N THR A 39 10.79 5.98 24.38
CA THR A 39 10.11 5.61 25.63
C THR A 39 9.19 6.70 26.20
N GLY A 40 9.28 7.91 25.65
CA GLY A 40 8.54 9.08 26.14
C GLY A 40 7.04 9.05 25.84
N PRO A 41 6.22 9.80 26.60
CA PRO A 41 4.79 9.91 26.36
C PRO A 41 4.45 10.48 24.98
N TRP A 42 5.28 11.41 24.48
CA TRP A 42 5.14 11.95 23.13
C TRP A 42 5.28 10.88 22.05
N PHE A 43 6.29 10.00 22.17
CA PHE A 43 6.50 8.91 21.22
C PHE A 43 5.33 7.90 21.25
N ARG A 44 4.76 7.61 22.43
CA ARG A 44 3.57 6.76 22.53
C ARG A 44 2.37 7.36 21.81
N LEU A 45 2.13 8.67 21.99
CA LEU A 45 1.06 9.37 21.27
C LEU A 45 1.30 9.36 19.77
N HIS A 46 2.52 9.68 19.33
CA HIS A 46 2.93 9.57 17.94
C HIS A 46 2.71 8.16 17.38
N LYS A 47 3.10 7.11 18.12
CA LYS A 47 2.90 5.71 17.73
C LYS A 47 1.41 5.37 17.55
N LEU A 48 0.54 5.91 18.41
CA LEU A 48 -0.91 5.76 18.26
C LEU A 48 -1.40 6.39 16.95
N PHE A 49 -1.01 7.63 16.65
CA PHE A 49 -1.38 8.30 15.39
C PHE A 49 -0.79 7.59 14.17
N HIS A 50 0.46 7.14 14.24
CA HIS A 50 1.10 6.37 13.18
C HIS A 50 0.34 5.07 12.91
N GLY A 51 -0.08 4.35 13.93
CA GLY A 51 -0.89 3.13 13.79
C GLY A 51 -2.23 3.35 13.09
N MET A 52 -2.78 4.58 13.13
CA MET A 52 -4.02 4.93 12.44
C MET A 52 -3.84 5.22 10.95
N THR A 53 -2.61 5.45 10.47
CA THR A 53 -2.35 5.82 9.07
C THR A 53 -2.78 4.74 8.07
N ALA A 54 -2.52 3.47 8.39
CA ALA A 54 -2.94 2.33 7.57
C ALA A 54 -4.48 2.19 7.51
N PRO A 55 -5.23 2.16 8.63
CA PRO A 55 -6.69 2.19 8.61
C PRO A 55 -7.29 3.39 7.84
N MET A 56 -6.73 4.59 8.01
CA MET A 56 -7.19 5.79 7.28
C MET A 56 -7.02 5.63 5.77
N PHE A 57 -5.85 5.15 5.32
CA PHE A 57 -5.60 4.93 3.91
C PHE A 57 -6.50 3.83 3.33
N LEU A 58 -6.63 2.70 4.02
CA LEU A 58 -7.43 1.56 3.57
C LEU A 58 -8.91 1.91 3.49
N MET A 59 -9.46 2.60 4.50
CA MET A 59 -10.83 3.07 4.49
C MET A 59 -11.08 4.07 3.34
N GLY A 60 -10.18 5.04 3.16
CA GLY A 60 -10.27 6.00 2.05
C GLY A 60 -10.21 5.33 0.68
N ALA A 61 -9.36 4.31 0.52
CA ALA A 61 -9.27 3.52 -0.71
C ALA A 61 -10.53 2.68 -0.96
N GLY A 62 -11.06 2.03 0.08
CA GLY A 62 -12.30 1.26 0.02
C GLY A 62 -13.51 2.11 -0.37
N LEU A 63 -13.66 3.29 0.25
CA LEU A 63 -14.72 4.24 -0.08
C LEU A 63 -14.58 4.76 -1.52
N ALA A 64 -13.38 5.15 -1.94
CA ALA A 64 -13.13 5.60 -3.30
C ALA A 64 -13.44 4.50 -4.33
N PHE A 65 -13.07 3.26 -4.02
CA PHE A 65 -13.41 2.10 -4.84
C PHE A 65 -14.92 1.87 -4.91
N GLY A 66 -15.62 1.87 -3.78
CA GLY A 66 -17.07 1.68 -3.72
C GLY A 66 -17.82 2.75 -4.52
N LEU A 67 -17.50 4.03 -4.32
CA LEU A 67 -18.15 5.15 -5.01
C LEU A 67 -17.92 5.14 -6.52
N THR A 68 -16.78 4.63 -6.99
CA THR A 68 -16.44 4.58 -8.43
C THR A 68 -16.90 3.29 -9.10
N THR A 69 -16.97 2.19 -8.37
CA THR A 69 -17.22 0.84 -8.92
C THR A 69 -18.67 0.41 -8.77
N TYR A 70 -19.33 0.74 -7.66
CA TYR A 70 -20.72 0.33 -7.41
C TYR A 70 -21.71 0.84 -8.48
N PRO A 71 -21.64 2.11 -8.95
CA PRO A 71 -22.53 2.59 -10.01
C PRO A 71 -22.32 1.88 -11.36
N ARG A 72 -21.20 1.18 -11.55
CA ARG A 72 -20.85 0.45 -12.77
C ARG A 72 -20.72 -1.05 -12.50
N TRP A 73 -21.44 -1.56 -11.51
CA TRP A 73 -21.27 -2.93 -11.02
C TRP A 73 -21.47 -4.00 -12.11
N GLU A 74 -22.43 -3.82 -13.01
CA GLU A 74 -22.67 -4.77 -14.11
C GLU A 74 -21.52 -4.78 -15.12
N THR A 75 -21.02 -3.61 -15.50
CA THR A 75 -19.77 -3.46 -16.27
C THR A 75 -18.58 -3.99 -15.48
N PHE A 76 -18.63 -3.91 -14.15
CA PHE A 76 -17.64 -4.50 -13.26
C PHE A 76 -17.75 -6.05 -13.24
N ARG A 77 -18.91 -6.64 -13.50
CA ARG A 77 -19.05 -8.10 -13.52
C ARG A 77 -18.71 -8.72 -14.87
N SER A 78 -18.87 -7.96 -15.96
CA SER A 78 -18.72 -8.46 -17.33
C SER A 78 -17.28 -8.77 -17.77
N GLY A 79 -16.27 -8.54 -16.92
CA GLY A 79 -14.89 -8.94 -17.22
C GLY A 79 -14.24 -8.19 -18.40
N GLY A 80 -14.80 -7.07 -18.82
CA GLY A 80 -14.28 -6.23 -19.90
C GLY A 80 -12.86 -5.68 -19.69
N PRO A 81 -12.32 -4.92 -20.67
CA PRO A 81 -10.93 -4.46 -20.68
C PRO A 81 -10.51 -3.63 -19.45
N GLU A 82 -11.44 -2.92 -18.81
CA GLU A 82 -11.17 -2.17 -17.57
C GLU A 82 -10.76 -3.09 -16.40
N HIS A 83 -11.31 -4.32 -16.33
CA HIS A 83 -10.95 -5.31 -15.32
C HIS A 83 -9.54 -5.81 -15.49
N THR A 84 -9.23 -6.18 -16.72
CA THR A 84 -7.91 -6.70 -17.06
C THR A 84 -6.85 -5.64 -16.78
N ALA A 85 -7.14 -4.36 -17.08
CA ALA A 85 -6.25 -3.25 -16.73
C ALA A 85 -6.04 -3.10 -15.21
N ARG A 86 -7.09 -3.26 -14.39
CA ARG A 86 -7.00 -3.23 -12.91
C ARG A 86 -6.23 -4.43 -12.37
N LEU A 87 -6.56 -5.64 -12.82
CA LEU A 87 -5.88 -6.87 -12.41
C LEU A 87 -4.40 -6.84 -12.79
N ARG A 88 -4.07 -6.36 -13.98
CA ARG A 88 -2.67 -6.15 -14.41
C ARG A 88 -1.94 -5.20 -13.48
N ARG A 89 -2.58 -4.11 -13.02
CA ARG A 89 -1.98 -3.19 -12.04
C ARG A 89 -1.77 -3.87 -10.70
N TYR A 90 -2.74 -4.61 -10.18
CA TYR A 90 -2.58 -5.34 -8.91
C TYR A 90 -1.47 -6.39 -9.01
N ALA A 91 -1.45 -7.18 -10.09
CA ALA A 91 -0.39 -8.14 -10.36
C ALA A 91 0.98 -7.46 -10.44
N LEU A 92 1.09 -6.32 -11.14
CA LEU A 92 2.34 -5.58 -11.23
C LEU A 92 2.83 -5.06 -9.87
N ILE A 93 1.93 -4.57 -9.01
CA ILE A 93 2.28 -4.12 -7.66
C ILE A 93 2.78 -5.28 -6.81
N VAL A 94 2.08 -6.42 -6.84
CA VAL A 94 2.48 -7.64 -6.11
C VAL A 94 3.83 -8.14 -6.61
N LEU A 95 4.01 -8.24 -7.93
CA LEU A 95 5.27 -8.66 -8.54
C LEU A 95 6.42 -7.71 -8.18
N LEU A 96 6.16 -6.39 -8.16
CA LEU A 96 7.16 -5.40 -7.75
C LEU A 96 7.53 -5.56 -6.27
N GLY A 97 6.55 -5.82 -5.41
CA GLY A 97 6.79 -6.11 -3.99
C GLY A 97 7.72 -7.32 -3.81
N TYR A 98 7.44 -8.42 -4.50
CA TYR A 98 8.33 -9.60 -4.48
C TYR A 98 9.69 -9.34 -5.12
N ALA A 99 9.75 -8.54 -6.18
CA ALA A 99 11.01 -8.17 -6.83
C ALA A 99 11.93 -7.38 -5.87
N LEU A 100 11.35 -6.50 -5.04
CA LEU A 100 12.10 -5.77 -4.01
C LEU A 100 12.59 -6.67 -2.88
N GLN A 101 11.90 -7.79 -2.63
CA GLN A 101 12.26 -8.78 -1.62
C GLN A 101 13.34 -9.78 -2.08
N LEU A 102 13.79 -9.71 -3.34
CA LEU A 102 14.77 -10.65 -3.89
C LEU A 102 16.13 -10.54 -3.17
N PRO A 103 16.70 -11.67 -2.68
CA PRO A 103 17.99 -11.67 -2.03
C PRO A 103 19.09 -11.23 -3.01
N GLY A 104 19.85 -10.20 -2.62
CA GLY A 104 20.94 -9.63 -3.43
C GLY A 104 20.48 -8.79 -4.62
N HIS A 105 19.20 -8.42 -4.72
CA HIS A 105 18.64 -7.61 -5.82
C HIS A 105 18.90 -8.18 -7.23
N SER A 106 19.17 -9.49 -7.34
CA SER A 106 19.45 -10.13 -8.62
C SER A 106 18.29 -10.99 -9.08
N LEU A 107 17.85 -10.77 -10.32
CA LEU A 107 16.85 -11.60 -11.01
C LEU A 107 17.33 -13.05 -11.22
N SER A 108 18.63 -13.31 -11.12
CA SER A 108 19.19 -14.67 -11.21
C SER A 108 18.76 -15.57 -10.04
N SER A 109 18.37 -14.98 -8.90
CA SER A 109 17.88 -15.72 -7.73
C SER A 109 16.54 -16.42 -7.99
N LEU A 110 15.73 -15.94 -8.94
CA LEU A 110 14.48 -16.59 -9.37
C LEU A 110 14.71 -17.91 -10.11
N PHE A 111 15.88 -18.09 -10.72
CA PHE A 111 16.26 -19.33 -11.39
C PHE A 111 17.04 -20.29 -10.48
N SER A 112 17.26 -19.91 -9.22
CA SER A 112 17.90 -20.79 -8.25
C SER A 112 16.98 -21.96 -7.90
N ARG A 113 17.51 -23.19 -7.92
CA ARG A 113 16.80 -24.40 -7.50
C ARG A 113 16.83 -24.65 -5.98
N SER A 114 17.54 -23.80 -5.23
CA SER A 114 17.71 -23.94 -3.79
C SER A 114 16.40 -23.62 -3.05
N PRO A 115 15.83 -24.58 -2.29
CA PRO A 115 14.62 -24.38 -1.49
C PRO A 115 14.74 -23.22 -0.49
N GLU A 116 15.95 -22.93 -0.01
CA GLU A 116 16.24 -21.91 1.00
C GLU A 116 16.03 -20.49 0.44
N VAL A 117 16.36 -20.28 -0.84
CA VAL A 117 16.14 -19.00 -1.53
C VAL A 117 14.65 -18.76 -1.73
N TRP A 118 13.90 -19.79 -2.14
CA TRP A 118 12.44 -19.71 -2.24
C TRP A 118 11.77 -19.47 -0.90
N ALA A 119 12.27 -20.09 0.17
CA ALA A 119 11.78 -19.83 1.53
C ALA A 119 11.98 -18.37 1.94
N GLN A 120 13.09 -17.73 1.58
CA GLN A 120 13.32 -16.31 1.86
C GLN A 120 12.44 -15.38 1.02
N ILE A 121 12.21 -15.70 -0.26
CA ILE A 121 11.37 -14.91 -1.17
C ILE A 121 9.90 -14.93 -0.72
N VAL A 122 9.42 -16.09 -0.26
CA VAL A 122 8.01 -16.27 0.17
C VAL A 122 7.80 -15.88 1.64
N LYS A 123 8.88 -15.73 2.43
CA LYS A 123 8.79 -15.33 3.84
C LYS A 123 8.21 -13.93 3.96
N VAL A 124 6.93 -13.83 4.27
CA VAL A 124 6.34 -12.58 4.74
C VAL A 124 6.87 -12.35 6.16
N GLY A 125 7.53 -11.23 6.41
CA GLY A 125 8.07 -10.88 7.72
C GLY A 125 6.97 -10.82 8.80
N PRO A 126 7.31 -11.01 10.09
CA PRO A 126 6.34 -10.78 11.15
C PRO A 126 5.87 -9.32 11.07
N LEU A 127 4.54 -9.14 11.03
CA LEU A 127 3.88 -7.85 11.14
C LEU A 127 4.09 -7.24 12.54
#